data_AF-A0A1B6ICC0-F1
#
_entry.id   AF-A0A1B6ICC0-F1
#
_cell.length_a   1.000
_cell.length_b   1.000
_cell.length_c   1.000
_cell.angle_alpha   90.00
_cell.angle_beta   90.00
_cell.angle_gamma   90.00
#
_symmetry.space_group_name_H-M   'P 1'
#
loop_
_entity.id
_entity.type
_entity.pdbx_description
1 polymer ?
#
loop_
_entity_poly.entity_id
_entity_poly.type
_entity_poly.pdbx_seq_one_letter_code
_entity_poly.pdbx_strand_id
1 'polypeptide(L)'
;MHQKSPMIRNCMGVISEVCSFFHKSAKRTAILKSSISECCPEMKRKKLICLCETRWVQRHDSVIMFKEALEPIITALSTIEEESTAEASVKAHTLIASVTSFQFVACLFILNNLLSLTIRLSEMLQKKDIDLAQANKQISNVLELVKE
;
A
#
# COMPACT_ATOMS: atom_id res chain seq x y z
N MET A 1 16.79 -3.20 -8.25
CA MET A 1 16.03 -3.67 -9.43
C MET A 1 15.09 -2.56 -9.87
N HIS A 2 15.30 -2.01 -11.06
CA HIS A 2 14.36 -1.08 -11.70
C HIS A 2 13.06 -1.86 -12.01
N GLN A 3 11.90 -1.38 -11.52
CA GLN A 3 10.60 -2.01 -11.80
C GLN A 3 10.34 -1.98 -13.32
N LYS A 4 10.43 -3.15 -13.97
CA LYS A 4 10.25 -3.30 -15.43
C LYS A 4 8.79 -3.30 -15.89
N SER A 5 7.81 -3.33 -14.99
CA SER A 5 6.37 -3.32 -15.33
C SER A 5 5.79 -1.91 -15.16
N PRO A 6 5.33 -1.26 -16.25
CA PRO A 6 4.70 0.06 -16.20
C PRO A 6 3.49 0.11 -15.26
N MET A 7 2.71 -0.96 -15.18
CA MET A 7 1.51 -1.05 -14.35
C MET A 7 1.85 -1.00 -12.85
N ILE A 8 2.89 -1.74 -12.44
CA ILE A 8 3.37 -1.73 -11.05
C ILE A 8 3.89 -0.35 -10.67
N ARG A 9 4.68 0.26 -11.55
CA ARG A 9 5.20 1.62 -11.33
C ARG A 9 4.07 2.63 -11.19
N ASN A 10 3.04 2.54 -12.03
CA ASN A 10 1.88 3.42 -11.98
C ASN A 10 1.10 3.23 -10.67
N CYS A 11 0.86 1.99 -10.25
CA CYS A 11 0.22 1.68 -8.97
C CYS A 11 1.01 2.26 -7.78
N MET A 12 2.33 2.05 -7.74
CA MET A 12 3.19 2.65 -6.71
C MET A 12 3.20 4.18 -6.76
N GLY A 13 3.10 4.77 -7.95
CA GLY A 13 2.96 6.21 -8.15
C GLY A 13 1.69 6.76 -7.52
N VAL A 14 0.54 6.12 -7.79
CA VAL A 14 -0.76 6.50 -7.21
C VAL A 14 -0.73 6.39 -5.67
N ILE A 15 -0.19 5.30 -5.12
CA ILE A 15 -0.02 5.14 -3.66
C ILE A 15 0.79 6.31 -3.07
N SER A 16 1.91 6.65 -3.73
CA SER A 16 2.79 7.74 -3.29
C SER A 16 2.10 9.10 -3.36
N GLU A 17 1.29 9.32 -4.40
CA GLU A 17 0.56 10.56 -4.61
C GLU A 17 -0.56 10.77 -3.57
N VAL A 18 -1.33 9.72 -3.27
CA VAL A 18 -2.36 9.74 -2.22
C VAL A 18 -1.74 10.07 -0.87
N CYS A 19 -0.65 9.41 -0.51
CA CYS A 19 0.04 9.70 0.74
C CYS A 19 0.60 11.13 0.76
N SER A 20 1.22 11.61 -0.32
CA SER A 20 1.68 12.99 -0.42
C SER A 20 0.52 13.99 -0.24
N PHE A 21 -0.64 13.69 -0.82
CA PHE A 21 -1.83 14.53 -0.74
C PHE A 21 -2.32 14.72 0.70
N PHE A 22 -2.34 13.65 1.50
CA PHE A 22 -2.72 13.72 2.91
C PHE A 22 -1.66 14.41 3.77
N HIS A 23 -0.36 14.15 3.57
CA HIS A 23 0.72 14.75 4.34
C HIS A 23 0.90 16.25 4.11
N LYS A 24 0.56 16.74 2.90
CA LYS A 24 0.65 18.16 2.56
C LYS A 24 -0.26 19.06 3.42
N SER A 25 -1.20 18.50 4.18
CA SER A 25 -2.10 19.27 5.03
C SER A 25 -2.45 18.54 6.32
N ALA A 26 -2.22 19.21 7.47
CA ALA A 26 -2.62 18.70 8.77
C ALA A 26 -4.13 18.41 8.86
N LYS A 27 -4.97 19.25 8.22
CA LYS A 27 -6.43 19.05 8.14
C LYS A 27 -6.74 17.72 7.44
N ARG A 28 -6.15 17.46 6.27
CA ARG A 28 -6.38 16.22 5.51
C ARG A 28 -5.89 14.98 6.26
N THR A 29 -4.73 15.08 6.92
CA THR A 29 -4.22 14.01 7.78
C THR A 29 -5.16 13.72 8.96
N ALA A 30 -5.79 14.74 9.54
CA ALA A 30 -6.76 14.57 10.62
C ALA A 30 -8.06 13.89 10.12
N ILE A 31 -8.57 14.30 8.95
CA ILE A 31 -9.73 13.66 8.30
C ILE A 31 -9.45 12.17 8.08
N LEU A 32 -8.31 11.83 7.47
CA LEU A 32 -7.91 10.44 7.25
C LEU A 32 -7.94 9.64 8.56
N LYS A 33 -7.30 10.14 9.62
CA LYS A 33 -7.29 9.48 10.95
C LYS A 33 -8.71 9.26 11.50
N SER A 34 -9.61 10.22 11.30
CA SER A 34 -11.02 10.08 11.70
C SER A 34 -11.69 8.96 10.90
N SER A 35 -11.56 8.94 9.58
CA SER A 35 -12.15 7.90 8.72
C SER A 35 -11.64 6.50 9.06
N ILE A 36 -10.35 6.35 9.38
CA ILE A 36 -9.79 5.06 9.84
C ILE A 36 -10.39 4.65 11.17
N SER A 37 -10.59 5.61 12.07
CA SER A 37 -11.14 5.35 13.39
C SER A 37 -12.59 4.85 13.35
N GLU A 38 -13.32 5.23 12.29
CA GLU A 38 -14.72 4.92 12.04
C GLU A 38 -14.88 3.62 11.23
N CYS A 39 -14.23 3.53 10.07
CA CYS A 39 -14.34 2.37 9.17
C CYS A 39 -13.55 1.15 9.66
N CYS A 40 -12.44 1.34 10.39
CA CYS A 40 -11.52 0.26 10.74
C CYS A 40 -10.94 0.42 12.16
N PRO A 41 -11.74 0.23 13.23
CA PRO A 41 -11.28 0.39 14.60
C PRO A 41 -10.14 -0.57 14.99
N GLU A 42 -10.09 -1.76 14.39
CA GLU A 42 -8.98 -2.74 14.53
C GLU A 42 -7.63 -2.14 14.08
N MET A 43 -7.65 -1.25 13.10
CA MET A 43 -6.46 -0.62 12.52
C MET A 43 -5.89 0.51 13.39
N LYS A 44 -6.64 1.02 14.38
CA LYS A 44 -6.21 2.08 15.30
C LYS A 44 -4.87 1.80 15.98
N ARG A 45 -4.53 0.51 16.18
CA ARG A 45 -3.28 0.06 16.81
C ARG A 45 -2.09 0.03 15.85
N LYS A 46 -2.33 -0.10 14.54
CA LYS A 46 -1.27 0.07 13.54
C LYS A 46 -1.15 1.56 13.31
N LYS A 47 -0.04 2.17 13.75
CA LYS A 47 0.30 3.50 13.22
C LYS A 47 0.25 3.34 11.71
N LEU A 48 -0.64 4.05 11.03
CA LEU A 48 -0.46 4.23 9.60
C LEU A 48 0.89 4.90 9.44
N ILE A 49 1.89 4.09 9.13
CA ILE A 49 3.17 4.55 8.66
C ILE A 49 2.85 5.04 7.26
N CYS A 50 2.33 6.25 7.21
CA CYS A 50 2.10 6.95 5.99
C CYS A 50 3.53 7.32 5.50
N LEU A 51 4.00 6.57 4.51
CA LEU A 51 5.18 6.76 3.66
C LEU A 51 6.21 7.81 4.15
N CYS A 52 7.16 7.38 4.98
CA CYS A 52 8.50 7.93 4.89
C CYS A 52 9.18 7.28 3.67
N GLU A 53 9.72 8.09 2.76
CA GLU A 53 10.26 7.68 1.45
C GLU A 53 11.46 6.69 1.49
N THR A 54 11.97 6.33 2.67
CA THR A 54 13.32 5.80 2.83
C THR A 54 13.38 4.41 3.47
N ARG A 55 12.94 3.36 2.75
CA ARG A 55 13.58 2.02 2.61
C ARG A 55 12.62 1.00 1.97
N TRP A 56 13.17 -0.03 1.32
CA TRP A 56 12.39 -1.07 0.62
C TRP A 56 11.49 -1.91 1.55
N VAL A 57 11.93 -2.18 2.78
CA VAL A 57 11.12 -2.87 3.79
C VAL A 57 9.87 -2.05 4.16
N GLN A 58 10.01 -0.71 4.23
CA GLN A 58 8.87 0.20 4.46
C GLN A 58 7.90 0.26 3.27
N ARG A 59 8.38 0.06 2.02
CA ARG A 59 7.51 0.04 0.83
C ARG A 59 6.55 -1.15 0.83
N HIS A 60 6.97 -2.30 1.35
CA HIS A 60 6.14 -3.51 1.46
C HIS A 60 5.02 -3.31 2.49
N ASP A 61 5.38 -2.95 3.73
CA ASP A 61 4.41 -2.68 4.79
C ASP A 61 3.42 -1.59 4.36
N SER A 62 3.90 -0.60 3.60
CA SER A 62 3.04 0.45 3.05
C SER A 62 2.02 -0.07 2.06
N VAL A 63 2.35 -1.03 1.19
CA VAL A 63 1.39 -1.61 0.24
C VAL A 63 0.33 -2.43 0.99
N ILE A 64 0.75 -3.23 1.97
CA ILE A 64 -0.18 -4.01 2.80
C ILE A 64 -1.10 -3.08 3.58
N MET A 65 -0.55 -2.10 4.31
CA MET A 65 -1.35 -1.14 5.07
C MET A 65 -2.24 -0.28 4.17
N PHE A 66 -1.77 0.12 2.99
CA PHE A 66 -2.59 0.87 2.03
C PHE A 66 -3.77 0.02 1.55
N LYS A 67 -3.55 -1.27 1.26
CA LYS A 67 -4.62 -2.19 0.90
C LYS A 67 -5.62 -2.35 2.04
N GLU A 68 -5.14 -2.57 3.27
CA GLU A 68 -6.02 -2.67 4.45
C GLU A 68 -6.81 -1.36 4.65
N ALA A 69 -6.20 -0.20 4.42
CA ALA A 69 -6.78 1.12 4.64
C ALA A 69 -7.53 1.69 3.43
N LEU A 70 -7.75 0.90 2.36
CA LEU A 70 -8.28 1.40 1.09
C LEU A 70 -9.66 2.03 1.25
N GLU A 71 -10.55 1.39 2.00
CA GLU A 71 -11.89 1.92 2.30
C GLU A 71 -11.83 3.24 3.10
N PRO A 72 -11.13 3.30 4.27
CA PRO A 72 -10.93 4.57 4.97
C PRO A 72 -10.32 5.69 4.12
N ILE A 73 -9.39 5.35 3.20
CA ILE A 73 -8.76 6.30 2.28
C ILE A 73 -9.80 6.88 1.32
N ILE A 74 -10.65 6.03 0.72
CA ILE A 74 -11.71 6.49 -0.19
C ILE A 74 -12.68 7.39 0.56
N THR A 75 -13.15 6.98 1.74
CA THR A 75 -14.04 7.79 2.58
C THR A 75 -13.43 9.16 2.89
N ALA A 76 -12.16 9.20 3.31
CA ALA A 76 -11.47 10.45 3.61
C ALA A 76 -11.31 11.35 2.38
N LEU A 77 -11.04 10.77 1.20
CA LEU A 77 -10.97 11.53 -0.04
C LEU A 77 -12.34 12.10 -0.42
N SER A 78 -13.43 11.35 -0.24
CA SER A 78 -14.79 11.83 -0.50
C SER A 78 -15.18 12.99 0.42
N THR A 79 -14.86 12.91 1.72
CA THR A 79 -15.05 14.04 2.64
C THR A 79 -14.26 15.28 2.20
N ILE A 80 -13.02 15.09 1.73
CA ILE A 80 -12.20 16.20 1.23
C ILE A 80 -12.77 16.79 -0.06
N GLU A 81 -13.30 15.95 -0.95
CA GLU A 81 -13.96 16.36 -2.18
C GLU A 81 -15.15 17.30 -1.90
N GLU A 82 -15.94 16.99 -0.88
CA GLU A 82 -17.13 17.76 -0.49
C GLU A 82 -16.79 19.02 0.32
N GLU A 83 -15.83 18.96 1.24
CA GLU A 83 -15.61 20.00 2.27
C GLU A 83 -14.41 20.94 2.02
N SER A 84 -13.69 20.79 0.90
CA SER A 84 -12.44 21.53 0.66
C SER A 84 -12.51 22.58 -0.44
N THR A 85 -11.46 23.38 -0.54
CA THR A 85 -11.23 24.33 -1.64
C THR A 85 -11.32 23.66 -3.01
N ALA A 86 -11.71 24.40 -4.05
CA ALA A 86 -11.86 23.89 -5.42
C ALA A 86 -10.67 23.02 -5.90
N GLU A 87 -9.42 23.44 -5.66
CA GLU A 87 -8.24 22.68 -6.09
C GLU A 87 -8.08 21.33 -5.37
N ALA A 88 -8.27 21.32 -4.05
CA ALA A 88 -8.16 20.10 -3.24
C ALA A 88 -9.31 19.13 -3.53
N SER A 89 -10.50 19.66 -3.80
CA SER A 89 -11.67 18.88 -4.18
C SER A 89 -11.46 18.17 -5.53
N VAL A 90 -11.05 18.90 -6.57
CA VAL A 90 -10.73 18.32 -7.89
C VAL A 90 -9.62 17.26 -7.78
N LYS A 91 -8.62 17.51 -6.94
CA LYS A 91 -7.53 16.55 -6.74
C LYS A 91 -8.02 15.29 -6.02
N ALA A 92 -8.86 15.43 -5.00
CA ALA A 92 -9.45 14.30 -4.30
C ALA A 92 -10.29 13.43 -5.24
N HIS A 93 -11.16 14.05 -6.06
CA HIS A 93 -11.94 13.37 -7.09
C HIS A 93 -11.05 12.53 -8.03
N THR A 94 -9.97 13.13 -8.54
CA THR A 94 -9.01 12.45 -9.43
C THR A 94 -8.32 11.27 -8.75
N LEU A 95 -7.98 11.42 -7.47
CA LEU A 95 -7.37 10.34 -6.68
C LEU A 95 -8.36 9.21 -6.42
N ILE A 96 -9.63 9.51 -6.14
CA ILE A 96 -10.70 8.49 -6.00
C ILE A 96 -10.83 7.67 -7.28
N ALA A 97 -10.93 8.32 -8.43
CA ALA A 97 -11.00 7.63 -9.73
C ALA A 97 -9.76 6.74 -9.96
N SER A 98 -8.58 7.20 -9.53
CA SER A 98 -7.34 6.44 -9.69
C SER A 98 -7.30 5.19 -8.80
N VAL A 99 -7.64 5.33 -7.50
CA VAL A 99 -7.60 4.22 -6.54
C VAL A 99 -8.74 3.22 -6.69
N THR A 100 -9.85 3.62 -7.33
CA THR A 100 -10.98 2.74 -7.63
C THR A 100 -10.88 2.10 -9.01
N SER A 101 -9.92 2.51 -9.84
CA SER A 101 -9.72 1.92 -11.16
C SER A 101 -9.39 0.42 -11.06
N PHE A 102 -10.01 -0.39 -11.93
CA PHE A 102 -9.78 -1.84 -11.95
C PHE A 102 -8.28 -2.19 -12.06
N GLN A 103 -7.54 -1.46 -12.90
CA GLN A 103 -6.11 -1.67 -13.07
C GLN A 103 -5.34 -1.44 -11.76
N PHE A 104 -5.66 -0.37 -11.03
CA PHE A 104 -5.02 -0.09 -9.74
C PHE A 104 -5.36 -1.17 -8.72
N VAL A 105 -6.64 -1.52 -8.57
CA VAL A 105 -7.09 -2.53 -7.59
C VAL A 105 -6.44 -3.88 -7.90
N ALA A 106 -6.46 -4.34 -9.15
CA ALA A 106 -5.81 -5.58 -9.54
C ALA A 106 -4.30 -5.55 -9.24
N CYS A 107 -3.61 -4.45 -9.59
CA CYS A 107 -2.18 -4.30 -9.29
C CYS A 107 -1.89 -4.29 -7.79
N LEU A 108 -2.71 -3.61 -6.99
CA LEU A 108 -2.55 -3.53 -5.55
C LEU A 108 -2.66 -4.92 -4.89
N PHE A 109 -3.63 -5.73 -5.31
CA PHE A 109 -3.80 -7.09 -4.80
C PHE A 109 -2.67 -8.03 -5.25
N ILE A 110 -2.25 -7.96 -6.52
CA ILE A 110 -1.12 -8.74 -7.03
C ILE A 110 0.16 -8.37 -6.27
N LEU A 111 0.43 -7.06 -6.11
CA LEU A 111 1.57 -6.57 -5.36
C LEU A 111 1.54 -7.06 -3.92
N ASN A 112 0.41 -6.90 -3.22
CA ASN A 112 0.25 -7.39 -1.86
C ASN A 112 0.56 -8.88 -1.72
N ASN A 113 0.06 -9.71 -2.65
CA ASN A 113 0.28 -11.16 -2.62
C ASN A 113 1.75 -11.52 -2.88
N LEU A 114 2.36 -10.96 -3.93
CA LEU A 114 3.79 -11.16 -4.24
C LEU A 114 4.69 -10.71 -3.10
N LEU A 115 4.39 -9.55 -2.52
CA LEU A 115 5.11 -8.98 -1.39
C LEU A 115 4.97 -9.87 -0.13
N SER A 116 3.78 -10.40 0.14
CA SER A 116 3.53 -11.32 1.26
C SER A 116 4.26 -12.67 1.14
N LEU A 117 4.54 -13.14 -0.08
CA LEU A 117 5.32 -14.36 -0.31
C LEU A 117 6.83 -14.09 -0.19
N THR A 118 7.29 -13.01 -0.82
CA THR A 118 8.71 -12.62 -0.82
C THR A 118 9.22 -12.23 0.56
N ILE A 119 8.38 -11.67 1.44
CA ILE A 119 8.78 -11.35 2.82
C ILE A 119 9.06 -12.61 3.64
N ARG A 120 8.19 -13.64 3.57
CA ARG A 120 8.38 -14.90 4.31
C ARG A 120 9.69 -15.56 3.91
N LEU A 121 10.00 -15.55 2.62
CA LEU A 121 11.28 -16.02 2.10
C LEU A 121 12.45 -15.17 2.62
N SER A 122 12.35 -13.84 2.54
CA SER A 122 13.42 -12.94 2.94
C SER A 122 13.74 -13.06 4.43
N GLU A 123 12.72 -13.14 5.28
CA GLU A 123 12.86 -13.36 6.73
C GLU A 123 13.50 -14.72 7.02
N MET A 124 13.07 -15.79 6.35
CA MET A 124 13.69 -17.11 6.47
C MET A 124 15.17 -17.08 6.08
N LEU A 125 15.50 -16.43 4.96
CA LEU A 125 16.86 -16.37 4.43
C LEU A 125 17.82 -15.55 5.32
N GLN A 126 17.29 -14.66 6.15
CA GLN A 126 18.07 -13.80 7.04
C GLN A 126 18.23 -14.36 8.47
N LYS A 127 17.62 -15.51 8.80
CA LYS A 127 17.81 -16.14 10.11
C LYS A 127 19.24 -16.66 10.25
N LYS A 128 19.84 -16.47 11.44
CA LYS A 128 21.20 -16.96 11.75
C LYS A 128 21.31 -18.48 11.70
N ASP A 129 20.26 -19.20 12.09
CA ASP A 129 20.17 -20.67 12.06
C ASP A 129 19.38 -21.15 10.84
N ILE A 130 19.86 -20.83 9.63
CA ILE A 130 19.18 -21.25 8.41
C ILE A 130 19.54 -22.70 8.04
N ASP A 131 18.52 -23.54 7.94
CA ASP A 131 18.64 -24.83 7.26
C ASP A 131 18.59 -24.60 5.74
N LEU A 132 19.72 -24.81 5.07
CA LEU A 132 19.89 -24.62 3.62
C LEU A 132 18.95 -25.52 2.80
N ALA A 133 18.62 -26.73 3.28
CA ALA A 133 17.69 -27.61 2.60
C ALA A 133 16.26 -27.09 2.71
N GLN A 134 15.88 -26.57 3.88
CA GLN A 134 14.57 -25.95 4.10
C GLN A 134 14.41 -24.65 3.29
N ALA A 135 15.47 -23.83 3.20
CA ALA A 135 15.50 -22.62 2.39
C ALA A 135 15.31 -22.94 0.90
N ASN A 136 16.04 -23.93 0.37
CA ASN A 136 15.90 -24.37 -1.02
C ASN A 136 14.49 -24.87 -1.33
N LYS A 137 13.88 -25.66 -0.42
CA LYS A 137 12.49 -26.13 -0.59
C LYS A 137 11.50 -24.97 -0.69
N GLN A 138 11.64 -23.94 0.16
CA GLN A 138 10.74 -22.78 0.15
C GLN A 138 10.94 -21.91 -1.10
N ILE A 139 12.19 -21.73 -1.55
CA ILE A 139 12.48 -21.03 -2.81
C ILE A 139 11.81 -21.75 -3.99
N SER A 140 11.93 -23.08 -4.07
CA SER A 140 11.28 -23.88 -5.11
C SER A 140 9.75 -23.74 -5.07
N ASN A 141 9.14 -23.81 -3.88
CA ASN A 141 7.69 -23.65 -3.73
C ASN A 141 7.20 -22.28 -4.21
N VAL A 142 7.91 -21.19 -3.89
CA VAL A 142 7.52 -19.86 -4.37
C VAL A 142 7.76 -19.71 -5.87
N LEU A 143 8.81 -20.34 -6.42
CA LEU A 143 9.02 -20.38 -7.87
C LEU A 143 7.90 -21.10 -8.62
N GLU A 144 7.36 -22.18 -8.07
CA GLU A 144 6.19 -22.86 -8.63
C GLU A 144 4.95 -21.97 -8.56
N LEU A 145 4.69 -21.36 -7.39
CA LEU A 145 3.51 -20.53 -7.16
C LEU A 145 3.49 -19.21 -7.95
N VAL A 146 4.64 -18.77 -8.47
CA VAL A 146 4.78 -17.57 -9.33
C VAL A 146 4.74 -17.94 -10.82
N LYS A 147 4.90 -19.22 -11.17
CA LYS A 147 4.83 -19.72 -12.56
C LYS A 147 3.42 -20.13 -12.99
N GLU A 148 2.54 -20.45 -12.04
CA GLU A 148 1.09 -20.59 -12.25
C GLU A 148 0.42 -19.22 -12.43
#